data_AF-A0AA50DLE6-F1
#
_entry.id   AF-A0AA50DLE6-F1
#
_cell.length_a   1.000
_cell.length_b   1.000
_cell.length_c   1.000
_cell.angle_alpha   90.00
_cell.angle_beta   90.00
_cell.angle_gamma   90.00
#
_symmetry.space_group_name_H-M   'P 1'
#
loop_
_entity.id
_entity.type
_entity.pdbx_description
1 polymer ?
#
loop_
_entity_poly.entity_id
_entity_poly.type
_entity_poly.pdbx_seq_one_letter_code
_entity_poly.pdbx_strand_id
1 'polypeptide(L)'
;MSFRRIGIILAVSLSFLSTDIALAKTSRLTDDQVKQQIIDESIESYPGTCACPYNSARNGSNCGGRSAWSREGGYSPTCYKKEVTKAMIAEWRETHNS
;
A
#
# COMPACT_ATOMS: atom_id res chain seq x y z
N MET A 1 -39.50 -16.87 43.50
CA MET A 1 -38.21 -16.19 43.29
C MET A 1 -37.72 -16.36 41.84
N SER A 2 -38.35 -15.71 40.84
CA SER A 2 -37.85 -15.81 39.44
C SER A 2 -38.35 -14.72 38.47
N PHE A 3 -38.80 -13.55 38.94
CA PHE A 3 -39.30 -12.50 38.02
C PHE A 3 -38.66 -11.12 38.25
N ARG A 4 -37.86 -10.95 39.30
CA ARG A 4 -37.22 -9.67 39.64
C ARG A 4 -35.80 -9.51 39.04
N ARG A 5 -35.24 -10.59 38.48
CA ARG A 5 -33.93 -10.60 37.80
C ARG A 5 -34.04 -10.49 36.27
N ILE A 6 -35.20 -10.80 35.69
CA ILE A 6 -35.43 -10.70 34.24
C ILE A 6 -35.61 -9.23 33.83
N GLY A 7 -36.24 -8.40 34.68
CA GLY A 7 -36.47 -6.98 34.40
C GLY A 7 -35.25 -6.05 34.51
N ILE A 8 -34.14 -6.50 35.10
CA ILE A 8 -32.90 -5.70 35.22
C ILE A 8 -31.94 -5.97 34.04
N ILE A 9 -32.09 -7.11 33.35
CA ILE A 9 -31.27 -7.46 32.19
C ILE A 9 -31.74 -6.72 30.92
N LEU A 10 -33.00 -6.26 30.87
CA LEU A 10 -33.58 -5.58 29.70
C LEU A 10 -33.29 -4.07 29.60
N ALA A 11 -32.72 -3.44 30.63
CA ALA A 11 -32.53 -1.97 30.66
C ALA A 11 -31.08 -1.51 30.48
N VAL A 12 -30.09 -2.42 30.46
CA VAL A 12 -28.66 -2.08 30.27
C VAL A 12 -28.19 -2.36 28.83
N SER A 13 -29.01 -3.01 28.01
CA SER A 13 -28.67 -3.42 26.64
C SER A 13 -29.01 -2.39 25.55
N LEU A 14 -29.50 -1.19 25.90
CA LEU A 14 -30.04 -0.22 24.94
C LEU A 14 -29.25 1.09 24.84
N SER A 15 -27.96 1.06 25.17
CA SER A 15 -27.05 2.20 25.02
C SER A 15 -25.75 1.70 24.41
N PHE A 16 -25.24 2.39 23.39
CA PHE A 16 -24.08 2.04 22.53
C PHE A 16 -24.39 1.21 21.26
N LEU A 17 -25.46 1.54 20.54
CA LEU A 17 -25.43 1.48 19.07
C LEU A 17 -25.10 2.88 18.51
N SER A 18 -23.88 3.35 18.75
CA SER A 18 -23.30 4.43 17.95
C SER A 18 -22.59 3.77 16.78
N THR A 19 -23.31 3.48 15.70
CA THR A 19 -22.65 3.11 14.44
C THR A 19 -22.14 4.40 13.81
N ASP A 20 -20.88 4.73 14.06
CA ASP A 20 -20.17 5.74 13.30
C ASP A 20 -20.17 5.31 11.82
N ILE A 21 -21.05 5.90 11.01
CA ILE A 21 -20.96 5.79 9.55
C ILE A 21 -19.74 6.62 9.16
N ALA A 22 -18.57 5.99 9.20
CA ALA A 22 -17.36 6.54 8.63
C ALA A 22 -17.58 6.70 7.13
N LEU A 23 -17.98 7.90 6.71
CA LEU A 23 -18.01 8.30 5.32
C LEU A 23 -16.55 8.28 4.83
N ALA A 24 -16.13 7.14 4.28
CA ALA A 24 -14.83 7.01 3.64
C ALA A 24 -14.77 8.02 2.49
N LYS A 25 -14.09 9.14 2.71
CA LYS A 25 -13.67 10.00 1.61
C LYS A 25 -12.73 9.17 0.75
N THR A 26 -13.20 8.67 -0.38
CA THR A 26 -12.36 8.06 -1.41
C THR A 26 -11.51 9.18 -2.03
N SER A 27 -10.48 9.63 -1.30
CA SER A 27 -9.51 10.56 -1.85
C SER A 27 -8.69 9.79 -2.88
N ARG A 28 -8.92 10.09 -4.16
CA ARG A 28 -8.09 9.57 -5.25
C ARG A 28 -6.63 9.94 -4.98
N LEU A 29 -5.73 8.97 -5.12
CA LEU A 29 -4.28 9.18 -4.97
C LEU A 29 -3.78 10.27 -5.93
N THR A 30 -2.92 11.15 -5.43
CA THR A 30 -2.20 12.13 -6.25
C THR A 30 -1.24 11.43 -7.20
N ASP A 31 -0.81 12.11 -8.27
CA ASP A 31 0.16 11.55 -9.21
C ASP A 31 1.45 11.12 -8.50
N ASP A 32 1.93 11.87 -7.51
CA ASP A 32 3.14 11.51 -6.76
C ASP A 32 2.97 10.29 -5.85
N GLN A 33 1.75 10.03 -5.37
CA GLN A 33 1.41 8.81 -4.66
C GLN A 33 1.33 7.62 -5.63
N VAL A 34 0.70 7.80 -6.80
CA VAL A 34 0.64 6.75 -7.82
C VAL A 34 2.04 6.39 -8.34
N LYS A 35 2.92 7.38 -8.54
CA LYS A 35 4.32 7.13 -8.90
C LYS A 35 5.03 6.28 -7.86
N GLN A 36 4.72 6.47 -6.57
CA GLN A 36 5.31 5.66 -5.52
C GLN A 36 4.79 4.23 -5.58
N GLN A 37 3.48 4.02 -5.77
CA GLN A 37 2.91 2.68 -5.91
C GLN A 37 3.51 1.89 -7.07
N ILE A 38 3.71 2.55 -8.22
CA ILE A 38 4.36 1.93 -9.39
C ILE A 38 5.80 1.49 -9.07
N ILE A 39 6.55 2.30 -8.31
CA ILE A 39 7.91 1.94 -7.87
C ILE A 39 7.87 0.77 -6.90
N ASP A 40 6.94 0.79 -5.93
CA ASP A 40 6.82 -0.24 -4.91
C ASP A 40 6.45 -1.59 -5.55
N GLU A 41 5.46 -1.62 -6.44
CA GLU A 41 5.10 -2.82 -7.24
C GLU A 41 6.26 -3.31 -8.12
N SER A 42 7.02 -2.38 -8.71
CA SER A 42 8.21 -2.75 -9.49
C SER A 42 9.33 -3.35 -8.64
N ILE A 43 9.46 -2.96 -7.38
CA ILE A 43 10.43 -3.55 -6.44
C ILE A 43 9.93 -4.91 -5.97
N GLU A 44 8.65 -5.02 -5.62
CA GLU A 44 8.03 -6.25 -5.13
C GLU A 44 8.03 -7.38 -6.17
N SER A 45 7.87 -7.04 -7.44
CA SER A 45 7.93 -8.01 -8.55
C SER A 45 9.35 -8.57 -8.82
N TYR A 46 10.39 -7.95 -8.26
CA TYR A 46 11.76 -8.43 -8.43
C TYR A 46 12.09 -9.53 -7.41
N PRO A 47 12.57 -10.72 -7.83
CA PRO A 47 12.74 -11.88 -6.94
C PRO A 47 13.91 -11.78 -5.94
N GLY A 48 14.60 -10.64 -5.86
CA GLY A 48 15.82 -10.46 -5.08
C GLY A 48 15.79 -9.22 -4.20
N THR A 49 16.77 -9.12 -3.30
CA THR A 49 16.87 -8.00 -2.36
C THR A 49 17.28 -6.67 -3.02
N CYS A 50 18.00 -6.75 -4.15
CA CYS A 50 18.61 -5.59 -4.79
C CYS A 50 17.92 -5.23 -6.12
N ALA A 51 16.65 -4.84 -6.08
CA ALA A 51 15.97 -4.29 -7.25
C ALA A 51 16.57 -2.91 -7.61
N CYS A 52 16.58 -2.00 -6.64
CA CYS A 52 17.00 -0.61 -6.78
C CYS A 52 18.29 -0.29 -6.02
N PRO A 53 19.05 0.75 -6.43
CA PRO A 53 20.34 1.08 -5.82
C PRO A 53 20.25 1.41 -4.32
N TYR A 54 19.11 1.97 -3.90
CA TYR A 54 18.85 2.38 -2.52
C TYR A 54 18.22 1.29 -1.66
N ASN A 55 17.93 0.09 -2.21
CA ASN A 55 17.50 -1.01 -1.35
C ASN A 55 18.64 -1.48 -0.45
N SER A 56 18.29 -2.00 0.73
CA SER A 56 19.25 -2.57 1.68
C SER A 56 19.57 -4.01 1.31
N ALA A 57 20.84 -4.30 1.05
CA ALA A 57 21.34 -5.66 0.91
C ALA A 57 21.27 -6.42 2.25
N ARG A 58 21.44 -7.74 2.21
CA ARG A 58 21.35 -8.64 3.38
C ARG A 58 22.29 -8.27 4.55
N ASN A 59 23.38 -7.57 4.28
CA ASN A 59 24.33 -7.09 5.28
C ASN A 59 24.03 -5.66 5.77
N GLY A 60 22.88 -5.08 5.40
CA GLY A 60 22.47 -3.72 5.78
C GLY A 60 23.08 -2.59 4.93
N SER A 61 24.00 -2.88 4.00
CA SER A 61 24.54 -1.88 3.08
C SER A 61 23.57 -1.57 1.93
N ASN A 62 23.67 -0.39 1.31
CA ASN A 62 22.94 -0.11 0.08
C ASN A 62 23.38 -1.05 -1.06
N CYS A 63 22.44 -1.48 -1.89
CA CYS A 63 22.73 -2.32 -3.05
C CYS A 63 23.68 -1.61 -4.04
N GLY A 64 23.49 -0.31 -4.27
CA GLY A 64 24.31 0.50 -5.16
C GLY A 64 24.40 -0.13 -6.55
N GLY A 65 25.62 -0.20 -7.09
CA GLY A 65 25.89 -0.82 -8.41
C GLY A 65 25.57 -2.31 -8.51
N ARG A 66 25.23 -2.99 -7.41
CA ARG A 66 24.78 -4.40 -7.43
C ARG A 66 23.30 -4.55 -7.77
N SER A 67 22.53 -3.46 -7.79
CA SER A 67 21.10 -3.51 -8.06
C SER A 67 20.78 -3.93 -9.48
N ALA A 68 19.62 -4.55 -9.70
CA ALA A 68 19.13 -4.87 -11.04
C ALA A 68 19.07 -3.62 -11.92
N TRP A 69 18.54 -2.51 -11.39
CA TRP A 69 18.52 -1.22 -12.08
C TRP A 69 19.90 -0.72 -12.54
N SER A 70 20.97 -1.00 -11.79
CA SER A 70 22.32 -0.52 -12.12
C SER A 70 23.08 -1.45 -13.07
N ARG A 71 22.66 -2.71 -13.20
CA ARG A 71 23.37 -3.73 -14.00
C ARG A 71 22.80 -3.77 -15.41
N GLU A 72 23.68 -3.81 -16.40
CA GLU A 72 23.27 -3.97 -17.80
C GLU A 72 22.82 -5.42 -18.09
N GLY A 73 21.77 -5.58 -18.91
CA GLY A 73 21.41 -6.88 -19.52
C GLY A 73 20.51 -7.81 -18.71
N GLY A 74 19.61 -7.29 -17.87
CA GLY A 74 18.67 -8.11 -17.09
C GLY A 74 17.37 -7.39 -16.73
N TYR A 75 16.83 -7.68 -15.56
CA TYR A 75 15.68 -6.96 -15.00
C TYR A 75 15.95 -5.45 -14.95
N SER A 76 14.98 -4.65 -15.38
CA SER A 76 15.04 -3.18 -15.34
C SER A 76 13.87 -2.64 -14.52
N PRO A 77 13.88 -2.80 -13.19
CA PRO A 77 12.81 -2.29 -12.34
C PRO A 77 12.75 -0.76 -12.41
N THR A 78 11.57 -0.19 -12.22
CA THR A 78 11.39 1.26 -12.06
C THR A 78 11.76 1.65 -10.63
N CYS A 79 12.74 2.54 -10.46
CA CYS A 79 13.29 2.88 -9.15
C CYS A 79 13.08 4.35 -8.76
N TYR A 80 12.83 5.24 -9.72
CA TYR A 80 12.74 6.66 -9.45
C TYR A 80 11.48 7.28 -10.04
N LYS A 81 10.89 8.24 -9.32
CA LYS A 81 9.68 8.97 -9.77
C LYS A 81 9.83 9.65 -11.13
N LYS A 82 11.05 9.98 -11.53
CA LYS A 82 11.37 10.58 -12.84
C LYS A 82 11.22 9.60 -14.01
N GLU A 83 11.29 8.31 -13.74
CA GLU A 83 11.12 7.23 -14.74
C GLU A 83 9.64 6.93 -14.98
N VAL A 84 8.77 7.32 -14.04
CA VAL A 84 7.33 7.10 -14.13
C VAL A 84 6.69 8.17 -15.03
N THR A 85 6.18 7.73 -16.17
CA THR A 85 5.51 8.59 -17.15
C THR A 85 4.03 8.79 -16.81
N LYS A 86 3.39 9.78 -17.45
CA LYS A 86 1.94 9.99 -17.34
C LYS A 86 1.13 8.79 -17.85
N ALA A 87 1.64 8.06 -18.84
CA ALA A 87 0.99 6.86 -19.37
C ALA A 87 0.97 5.75 -18.31
N MET A 88 2.08 5.52 -17.62
CA MET A 88 2.16 4.54 -16.52
C MET A 88 1.20 4.89 -15.37
N ILE A 89 1.04 6.18 -15.05
CA ILE A 89 0.08 6.65 -14.04
C ILE A 89 -1.37 6.39 -14.47
N ALA A 90 -1.68 6.61 -15.75
CA ALA A 90 -3.01 6.37 -16.29
C ALA A 90 -3.35 4.87 -16.26
N GLU A 91 -2.44 4.03 -16.75
CA GLU A 91 -2.56 2.57 -16.73
C GLU A 91 -2.75 2.03 -15.31
N TRP A 92 -1.89 2.45 -14.36
CA TRP A 92 -2.01 2.03 -12.97
C TRP A 92 -3.36 2.39 -12.36
N ARG A 93 -3.91 3.56 -12.69
CA ARG A 93 -5.24 3.97 -12.22
C ARG A 93 -6.33 3.10 -12.85
N GLU A 94 -6.24 2.77 -14.13
CA GLU A 94 -7.21 1.90 -14.78
C GLU A 94 -7.23 0.49 -14.16
N THR A 95 -6.07 -0.07 -13.81
CA THR A 95 -5.98 -1.41 -13.21
C THR A 95 -6.41 -1.45 -11.74
N HIS A 96 -6.35 -0.33 -11.02
CA HIS A 96 -6.61 -0.26 -9.57
C HIS A 96 -7.88 0.51 -9.16
N ASN A 97 -8.67 1.04 -10.11
CA ASN A 97 -9.98 1.63 -9.82
C ASN A 97 -11.05 0.52 -9.77
N SER A 98 -11.21 -0.14 -8.62
CA SER A 98 -12.37 -0.99 -8.31
C SER A 98 -13.22 -0.41 -7.18
#